data_AF-I2E182-F1
#
_entry.id   AF-I2E182-F1
#
_cell.length_a   1.000
_cell.length_b   1.000
_cell.length_c   1.000
_cell.angle_alpha   90.00
_cell.angle_beta   90.00
_cell.angle_gamma   90.00
#
_symmetry.space_group_name_H-M   'P 1'
#
loop_
_entity.id
_entity.type
_entity.pdbx_description
1 polymer ?
#
loop_
_entity_poly.entity_id
_entity_poly.type
_entity_poly.pdbx_seq_one_letter_code
_entity_poly.pdbx_strand_id
1 'polypeptide(L)' 'MSGDGRVARDTMLGLMKTCRKLGPSFWRHLGDRLGLADKAIPPLATLVVTKA' A
#
# COMPACT_ATOMS: atom_id res chain seq x y z
N MET A 1 -3.37 23.28 11.49
CA MET A 1 -3.50 21.87 11.05
C MET A 1 -2.86 21.01 12.10
N SER A 2 -3.59 20.08 12.72
CA SER A 2 -3.06 19.23 13.81
C SER A 2 -1.86 18.41 13.32
N GLY A 3 -0.89 18.16 14.20
CA GLY A 3 0.29 17.34 13.91
C GLY A 3 -0.10 15.94 13.44
N ASP A 4 -1.03 15.31 14.14
CA ASP A 4 -1.52 13.97 13.82
C ASP A 4 -2.17 13.90 12.43
N GLY A 5 -2.92 14.95 12.07
CA GLY A 5 -3.54 15.04 10.74
C GLY A 5 -2.52 15.16 9.62
N ARG A 6 -1.39 15.82 9.87
CA ARG A 6 -0.27 15.89 8.90
C ARG A 6 0.39 14.53 8.74
N VAL A 7 0.70 13.86 9.86
CA VAL A 7 1.32 12.54 9.86
C VAL A 7 0.43 11.51 9.14
N ALA A 8 -0.88 11.49 9.43
CA ALA A 8 -1.82 10.62 8.76
C ALA A 8 -1.87 10.87 7.23
N ARG A 9 -1.88 12.14 6.81
CA ARG A 9 -1.84 12.48 5.38
C ARG A 9 -0.55 11.99 4.73
N ASP A 10 0.61 12.29 5.32
CA ASP A 10 1.91 11.99 4.73
C ASP A 10 2.15 10.49 4.63
N THR A 11 1.72 9.72 5.65
CA THR A 11 1.77 8.25 5.63
C THR A 11 0.88 7.66 4.54
N MET A 12 -0.39 8.09 4.42
CA MET A 12 -1.28 7.62 3.36
C MET A 12 -0.77 7.97 1.95
N LEU A 13 -0.24 9.18 1.77
CA LEU A 13 0.35 9.59 0.49
C LEU A 13 1.61 8.78 0.15
N GLY A 14 2.46 8.51 1.14
CA GLY A 14 3.63 7.63 0.97
C GLY A 14 3.22 6.23 0.53
N LEU A 15 2.19 5.68 1.16
CA LEU A 15 1.68 4.35 0.82
C LEU A 15 1.12 4.30 -0.60
N MET A 16 0.30 5.28 -0.99
CA MET A 16 -0.21 5.39 -2.36
C MET A 16 0.91 5.46 -3.41
N LYS A 17 1.98 6.22 -3.16
CA LYS A 17 3.14 6.31 -4.06
C LYS A 17 3.85 4.96 -4.19
N THR A 18 4.05 4.24 -3.08
CA THR A 18 4.66 2.91 -3.08
C THR A 18 3.82 1.89 -3.83
N CYS A 19 2.50 1.87 -3.61
CA CYS A 19 1.58 1.03 -4.38
C CYS A 19 1.66 1.34 -5.89
N ARG A 20 1.70 2.62 -6.26
CA ARG A 20 1.88 3.04 -7.67
C ARG A 20 3.22 2.53 -8.23
N LYS A 21 4.31 2.62 -7.45
CA LYS A 21 5.63 2.15 -7.86
C LYS A 21 5.67 0.64 -8.06
N LEU A 22 5.10 -0.14 -7.14
CA LEU A 22 5.13 -1.60 -7.18
C LEU A 22 4.07 -2.21 -8.11
N GLY A 23 3.03 -1.46 -8.47
CA GLY A 23 1.92 -1.92 -9.31
C GLY A 23 0.62 -2.37 -8.61
N PRO A 24 0.56 -2.77 -7.32
CA PRO A 24 -0.73 -3.13 -6.71
C PRO A 24 -1.60 -1.90 -6.48
N SER A 25 -2.93 -2.09 -6.48
CA SER A 25 -3.84 -1.01 -6.10
C SER A 25 -3.74 -0.71 -4.60
N PHE A 26 -3.82 0.58 -4.25
CA PHE A 26 -3.79 1.04 -2.86
C PHE A 26 -4.85 0.35 -2.00
N TRP A 27 -6.09 0.26 -2.50
CA TRP A 27 -7.21 -0.37 -1.78
C TRP A 27 -7.05 -1.88 -1.59
N ARG A 28 -6.37 -2.57 -2.52
CA ARG A 28 -6.04 -3.99 -2.32
C ARG A 28 -5.00 -4.14 -1.21
N HIS A 29 -4.01 -3.26 -1.15
CA HIS A 29 -3.01 -3.27 -0.08
C HIS A 29 -3.60 -2.99 1.29
N LEU A 30 -4.49 -2.00 1.38
CA LEU A 30 -5.18 -1.73 2.64
C LEU A 30 -6.06 -2.92 3.05
N GLY A 31 -6.78 -3.51 2.10
CA GLY A 31 -7.62 -4.68 2.35
C GLY A 31 -6.85 -5.90 2.83
N ASP A 32 -5.69 -6.19 2.23
CA ASP A 32 -4.76 -7.23 2.68
C ASP A 32 -4.39 -7.05 4.15
N ARG A 33 -3.95 -5.83 4.52
CA ARG A 33 -3.53 -5.50 5.88
C ARG A 33 -4.68 -5.50 6.90
N LEU A 34 -5.90 -5.24 6.45
CA LEU A 34 -7.10 -5.31 7.27
C LEU A 34 -7.74 -6.72 7.30
N GLY A 35 -7.15 -7.71 6.64
CA GLY A 35 -7.65 -9.08 6.61
C GLY A 35 -8.93 -9.27 5.79
N LEU A 36 -9.20 -8.38 4.83
CA LEU A 36 -10.32 -8.55 3.90
C LEU A 36 -10.04 -9.71 2.95
N ALA A 37 -11.02 -10.61 2.81
CA ALA A 37 -10.98 -11.68 1.81
C ALA A 37 -10.77 -11.11 0.39
N ASP A 38 -10.13 -11.90 -0.47
CA ASP A 38 -9.88 -11.59 -1.89
C ASP A 38 -8.99 -10.37 -2.17
N LYS A 39 -8.33 -9.83 -1.15
CA LYS A 39 -7.41 -8.70 -1.29
C LYS A 39 -5.95 -9.05 -0.99
N ALA A 40 -5.63 -10.34 -0.92
CA ALA A 40 -4.29 -10.83 -0.62
C ALA A 40 -3.22 -10.20 -1.53
N ILE A 41 -2.18 -9.61 -0.93
CA ILE A 41 -1.02 -9.11 -1.66
C ILE A 41 0.15 -10.08 -1.50
N PRO A 42 0.78 -10.51 -2.62
CA PRO A 42 1.95 -11.37 -2.54
C PRO A 42 3.12 -10.63 -1.86
N PRO A 43 4.06 -11.38 -1.24
CA PRO A 43 5.18 -10.78 -0.53
C PRO A 43 6.03 -9.89 -1.46
N LEU A 44 6.69 -8.90 -0.87
CA LEU A 44 7.43 -7.88 -1.62
C LEU A 44 8.45 -8.47 -2.60
N ALA A 45 9.14 -9.56 -2.22
CA ALA A 45 10.08 -10.24 -3.10
C ALA A 45 9.42 -10.70 -4.41
N THR A 46 8.23 -11.28 -4.35
CA THR A 46 7.46 -11.70 -5.54
C THR A 46 7.09 -10.49 -6.41
N LEU A 47 6.67 -9.38 -5.80
CA LEU A 47 6.33 -8.15 -6.53
C LEU A 47 7.55 -7.54 -7.25
N VAL A 48 8.73 -7.63 -6.66
CA VAL A 48 9.96 -7.13 -7.28
C VAL A 48 10.42 -8.03 -8.43
N VAL A 49 10.36 -9.36 -8.26
CA VAL A 49 10.75 -10.32 -9.31
C VAL A 49 9.83 -10.25 -10.53
N THR A 50 8.51 -10.10 -10.34
CA THR A 50 7.52 -10.04 -11.44
C THR A 50 7.50 -8.73 -12.21
N LYS A 51 8.14 -7.67 -11.69
CA LYS A 51 8.20 -6.35 -12.33
C LYS A 51 9.49 -6.11 -13.12
N ALA A 52 10.43 -7.07 -13.12
CA ALA A 52 11.64 -7.04 -13.96
C ALA A 52 11.32 -7.19 -15.44
#